data_AF-A0A929F1X4-F1
#
_entry.id   AF-A0A929F1X4-F1
#
_cell.length_a   1.000
_cell.length_b   1.000
_cell.length_c   1.000
_cell.angle_alpha   90.00
_cell.angle_beta   90.00
_cell.angle_gamma   90.00
#
_symmetry.space_group_name_H-M   'P 1'
#
loop_
_entity.id
_entity.type
_entity.pdbx_description
1 polymer ?
#
loop_
_entity_poly.entity_id
_entity_poly.type
_entity_poly.pdbx_seq_one_letter_code
_entity_poly.pdbx_strand_id
1 'polypeptide(L)'
;MLKDQIAVDNKKSQKILAFPYSHTLSHLSRLLVVTKELRDRGHGVVFAGESSNTAFIQQEGFDVLSVYEPDPEELFGNIRKGRLRFVSDAEIERMIEADISLYREVKPDIVLTDGRFTALISTHIAGFPHAAIVNVSSTEYRALPYIPFFNWIPDWLIKRDKGLRKILDLFNLRLEMFVFDNVMNIFKRLSKRYGLKKSVTATNCLTGKDITLLADIPEYFPTKNLPANYHYIGPITWKSNLPPPAWWPPLVSDKLIYVTMGTTGLGDFFRLAYDLFKDGRYTCVMTTGRQS
;
A
#
# COMPACT_ATOMS: atom_id res chain seq x y z
N MET A 1 -16.82 37.18 -11.83
CA MET A 1 -15.82 38.00 -11.11
C MET A 1 -15.49 37.29 -9.80
N LEU A 2 -14.50 36.41 -9.85
CA LEU A 2 -13.80 35.76 -8.73
C LEU A 2 -12.74 34.85 -9.38
N LYS A 3 -11.91 35.50 -10.21
CA LYS A 3 -10.58 35.03 -10.54
C LYS A 3 -9.65 35.85 -9.63
N ASP A 4 -8.55 35.24 -9.22
CA ASP A 4 -7.43 35.86 -8.50
C ASP A 4 -7.56 35.90 -6.97
N GLN A 5 -7.04 34.84 -6.34
CA GLN A 5 -6.05 34.92 -5.24
C GLN A 5 -5.80 33.51 -4.68
N ILE A 6 -5.05 32.71 -5.43
CA ILE A 6 -4.14 31.77 -4.78
C ILE A 6 -2.76 32.26 -5.17
N ALA A 7 -2.13 32.95 -4.23
CA ALA A 7 -0.74 33.35 -4.35
C ALA A 7 0.07 32.15 -4.83
N VAL A 8 0.83 32.35 -5.92
CA VAL A 8 1.92 31.46 -6.30
C VAL A 8 2.94 31.62 -5.18
N ASP A 9 2.76 30.81 -4.14
CA ASP A 9 3.65 30.75 -3.01
C ASP A 9 5.03 30.36 -3.54
N ASN A 10 6.04 31.11 -3.14
CA ASN A 10 7.42 31.01 -3.64
C ASN A 10 8.04 29.72 -3.06
N LYS A 11 7.53 28.56 -3.52
CA LYS A 11 7.79 27.27 -2.91
C LYS A 11 9.21 26.85 -3.26
N LYS A 12 10.10 26.93 -2.27
CA LYS A 12 11.44 26.36 -2.34
C LYS A 12 11.34 24.93 -2.89
N SER A 13 12.06 24.63 -3.98
CA SER A 13 12.15 23.27 -4.51
C SER A 13 12.63 22.35 -3.39
N GLN A 14 12.00 21.19 -3.27
CA GLN A 14 12.28 20.19 -2.24
C GLN A 14 12.84 18.95 -2.92
N LYS A 15 13.82 18.31 -2.29
CA LYS A 15 14.34 17.01 -2.69
C LYS A 15 13.56 15.91 -1.98
N ILE A 16 12.86 15.10 -2.75
CA ILE A 16 11.96 14.06 -2.26
C ILE A 16 12.56 12.70 -2.57
N LEU A 17 12.71 11.87 -1.55
CA LEU A 17 13.03 10.45 -1.72
C LEU A 17 11.72 9.65 -1.78
N ALA A 18 11.36 9.19 -2.96
CA ALA A 18 10.22 8.32 -3.19
C ALA A 18 10.61 6.86 -2.89
N PHE A 19 10.04 6.28 -1.85
CA PHE A 19 10.51 5.03 -1.27
C PHE A 19 9.41 3.94 -1.22
N PRO A 20 9.14 3.26 -2.33
CA PRO A 20 8.19 2.16 -2.41
C PRO A 20 8.77 0.87 -1.82
N TYR A 21 7.92 -0.14 -1.57
CA TYR A 21 8.34 -1.54 -1.65
C TYR A 21 8.29 -1.99 -3.11
N SER A 22 9.46 -2.16 -3.75
CA SER A 22 9.51 -2.15 -5.22
C SER A 22 9.02 -3.44 -5.86
N HIS A 23 9.00 -4.56 -5.13
CA HIS A 23 8.52 -5.85 -5.64
C HIS A 23 7.00 -5.90 -5.89
N THR A 24 6.22 -4.93 -5.39
CA THR A 24 4.78 -4.84 -5.66
C THR A 24 4.45 -3.62 -6.53
N LEU A 25 3.90 -3.87 -7.73
CA LEU A 25 3.62 -2.80 -8.70
C LEU A 25 2.66 -1.73 -8.16
N SER A 26 1.72 -2.07 -7.29
CA SER A 26 0.77 -1.10 -6.72
C SER A 26 1.41 -0.05 -5.82
N HIS A 27 2.54 -0.38 -5.16
CA HIS A 27 3.30 0.59 -4.37
C HIS A 27 4.10 1.53 -5.28
N LEU A 28 4.64 1.01 -6.39
CA LEU A 28 5.32 1.81 -7.40
C LEU A 28 4.37 2.75 -8.14
N SER A 29 3.24 2.22 -8.64
CA SER A 29 2.34 2.96 -9.53
C SER A 29 1.62 4.11 -8.81
N ARG A 30 1.17 3.90 -7.56
CA ARG A 30 0.53 4.97 -6.77
C ARG A 30 1.51 6.07 -6.41
N LEU A 31 2.71 5.68 -5.98
CA LEU A 31 3.76 6.62 -5.66
C LEU A 31 4.24 7.40 -6.90
N LEU A 32 4.29 6.75 -8.07
CA LEU A 32 4.57 7.42 -9.35
C LEU A 32 3.56 8.52 -9.68
N VAL A 33 2.26 8.28 -9.49
CA VAL A 33 1.23 9.30 -9.76
C VAL A 33 1.46 10.53 -8.90
N VAL A 34 1.71 10.36 -7.60
CA VAL A 34 1.95 11.47 -6.67
C VAL A 34 3.25 12.20 -6.98
N THR A 35 4.31 11.46 -7.29
CA THR A 35 5.63 12.05 -7.58
C THR A 35 5.71 12.76 -8.92
N LYS A 36 4.96 12.33 -9.93
CA LYS A 36 4.79 13.09 -11.18
C LYS A 36 4.20 14.48 -10.90
N GLU A 37 3.11 14.53 -10.13
CA GLU A 37 2.50 15.81 -9.73
C GLU A 37 3.48 16.68 -8.93
N LEU A 38 4.28 16.08 -8.04
CA LEU A 38 5.30 16.81 -7.28
C LEU A 38 6.43 17.35 -8.18
N ARG A 39 6.86 16.58 -9.18
CA ARG A 39 7.84 17.01 -10.19
C ARG A 39 7.29 18.16 -11.04
N ASP A 40 6.03 18.08 -11.47
CA ASP A 40 5.38 19.12 -12.27
C ASP A 40 5.22 20.44 -11.47
N ARG A 41 5.18 20.35 -10.14
CA ARG A 41 5.25 21.50 -9.21
C ARG A 41 6.67 22.01 -8.93
N GLY A 42 7.69 21.46 -9.59
CA GLY A 42 9.08 21.91 -9.51
C GLY A 42 9.91 21.27 -8.39
N HIS A 43 9.45 20.18 -7.77
CA HIS A 43 10.23 19.44 -6.77
C HIS A 43 11.14 18.40 -7.44
N GLY A 44 12.34 18.20 -6.87
CA GLY A 44 13.24 17.13 -7.29
C GLY A 44 12.83 15.81 -6.67
N VAL A 45 12.72 14.74 -7.46
CA VAL A 45 12.33 13.41 -6.97
C VAL A 45 13.38 12.39 -7.39
N VAL A 46 13.80 11.56 -6.45
CA VAL A 46 14.58 10.34 -6.70
C VAL A 46 13.87 9.16 -6.07
N PHE A 47 13.79 8.04 -6.77
CA PHE A 47 13.20 6.80 -6.27
C PHE A 47 14.25 5.89 -5.63
N ALA A 48 13.79 4.95 -4.82
CA ALA A 48 14.61 3.87 -4.30
C ALA A 48 13.94 2.50 -4.47
N GLY A 49 14.72 1.48 -4.82
CA GLY A 49 14.24 0.11 -4.99
C GLY A 49 15.19 -0.72 -5.85
N GLU A 50 15.08 -2.05 -5.74
CA GLU A 50 16.01 -2.98 -6.43
C GLU A 50 15.30 -3.99 -7.36
N SER A 51 13.97 -4.06 -7.34
CA SER A 51 13.24 -5.03 -8.17
C SER A 51 13.29 -4.71 -9.66
N SER A 52 12.99 -5.72 -10.49
CA SER A 52 12.83 -5.56 -11.95
C SER A 52 11.67 -4.65 -12.34
N ASN A 53 10.72 -4.38 -11.42
CA ASN A 53 9.62 -3.44 -11.69
C ASN A 53 10.08 -1.98 -11.71
N THR A 54 11.28 -1.66 -11.24
CA THR A 54 11.83 -0.29 -11.24
C THR A 54 12.05 0.25 -12.65
N ALA A 55 12.18 -0.61 -13.67
CA ALA A 55 12.25 -0.21 -15.07
C ALA A 55 11.07 0.67 -15.50
N PHE A 56 9.89 0.41 -14.94
CA PHE A 56 8.68 1.22 -15.16
C PHE A 56 8.83 2.67 -14.67
N ILE A 57 9.54 2.87 -13.56
CA ILE A 57 9.82 4.21 -13.00
C ILE A 57 10.89 4.93 -13.85
N GLN A 58 11.91 4.20 -14.28
CA GLN A 58 12.97 4.73 -15.14
C GLN A 58 12.45 5.19 -16.51
N GLN A 59 11.50 4.45 -17.10
CA GLN A 59 10.83 4.84 -18.36
C GLN A 59 10.07 6.17 -18.26
N GLU A 60 9.70 6.59 -17.04
CA GLU A 60 9.01 7.85 -16.75
C GLU A 60 9.98 9.00 -16.45
N GLY A 61 11.29 8.75 -16.62
CA GLY A 61 12.37 9.71 -16.48
C GLY A 61 12.77 10.00 -15.02
N PHE A 62 12.56 9.05 -14.11
CA PHE A 62 13.01 9.15 -12.72
C PHE A 62 14.25 8.29 -12.47
N ASP A 63 15.21 8.84 -11.73
CA ASP A 63 16.32 8.07 -11.20
C ASP A 63 15.85 7.12 -10.10
N VAL A 64 16.44 5.92 -10.07
CA VAL A 64 16.16 4.90 -9.05
C VAL A 64 17.48 4.45 -8.43
N LEU A 65 17.62 4.65 -7.13
CA LEU A 65 18.76 4.19 -6.34
C LEU A 65 18.48 2.79 -5.79
N SER A 66 19.49 1.92 -5.75
CA SER A 66 19.34 0.62 -5.13
C SER A 66 19.25 0.76 -3.61
N VAL A 67 18.45 -0.10 -2.99
CA VAL A 67 18.33 -0.23 -1.54
C VAL A 67 17.88 -1.63 -1.21
N TYR A 68 18.40 -2.16 -0.11
CA TYR A 68 18.09 -3.52 0.31
C TYR A 68 16.58 -3.72 0.53
N GLU A 69 16.05 -4.78 -0.07
CA GLU A 69 14.70 -5.30 0.18
C GLU A 69 14.79 -6.79 0.53
N PRO A 70 13.89 -7.32 1.37
CA PRO A 70 13.88 -8.73 1.71
C PRO A 70 13.53 -9.56 0.47
N ASP A 71 13.97 -10.82 0.46
CA ASP A 71 13.64 -11.75 -0.63
C ASP A 71 12.12 -11.78 -0.87
N PRO A 72 11.64 -11.37 -2.06
CA PRO A 72 10.22 -11.35 -2.37
C PRO A 72 9.59 -12.74 -2.30
N GLU A 73 10.31 -13.81 -2.65
CA GLU A 73 9.77 -15.17 -2.59
C GLU A 73 9.55 -15.64 -1.15
N GLU A 74 10.45 -15.27 -0.24
CA GLU A 74 10.25 -15.52 1.19
C GLU A 74 9.04 -14.72 1.72
N LEU A 75 9.02 -13.40 1.47
CA LEU A 75 7.98 -12.50 1.96
C LEU A 75 6.59 -12.91 1.44
N PHE A 76 6.44 -13.05 0.11
CA PHE A 76 5.16 -13.44 -0.50
C PHE A 76 4.83 -14.90 -0.23
N GLY A 77 5.82 -15.79 -0.15
CA GLY A 77 5.61 -17.18 0.23
C GLY A 77 5.04 -17.31 1.65
N ASN A 78 5.53 -16.50 2.60
CA ASN A 78 5.00 -16.44 3.95
C ASN A 78 3.57 -15.88 3.99
N ILE A 79 3.28 -14.81 3.22
CA ILE A 79 1.92 -14.26 3.08
C ILE A 79 0.97 -15.31 2.51
N ARG A 80 1.33 -16.00 1.41
CA ARG A 80 0.49 -17.03 0.78
C ARG A 80 0.23 -18.21 1.71
N LYS A 81 1.17 -18.54 2.61
CA LYS A 81 1.01 -19.57 3.65
C LYS A 81 0.21 -19.08 4.87
N GLY A 82 -0.31 -17.84 4.86
CA GLY A 82 -1.05 -17.26 5.97
C GLY A 82 -0.21 -17.02 7.22
N ARG A 83 1.12 -16.96 7.11
CA ARG A 83 1.99 -16.67 8.24
C ARG A 83 1.82 -15.21 8.63
N LEU A 84 1.58 -14.95 9.91
CA LEU A 84 1.44 -13.59 10.44
C LEU A 84 2.79 -12.84 10.55
N ARG A 85 3.91 -13.57 10.45
CA ARG A 85 5.26 -13.03 10.37
C ARG A 85 5.82 -13.27 8.97
N PHE A 86 6.01 -12.19 8.22
CA PHE A 86 6.39 -12.26 6.81
C PHE A 86 7.90 -12.22 6.59
N VAL A 87 8.65 -11.61 7.51
CA VAL A 87 10.11 -11.48 7.49
C VAL A 87 10.69 -11.66 8.90
N SER A 88 11.98 -11.99 8.98
CA SER A 88 12.70 -12.14 10.25
C SER A 88 12.99 -10.78 10.92
N ASP A 89 13.34 -10.80 12.22
CA ASP A 89 13.75 -9.58 12.93
C ASP A 89 15.08 -9.03 12.37
N ALA A 90 15.99 -9.92 11.97
CA ALA A 90 17.27 -9.55 11.36
C ALA A 90 17.06 -8.86 10.00
N GLU A 91 16.09 -9.32 9.21
CA GLU A 91 15.72 -8.67 7.95
C GLU A 91 15.20 -7.25 8.17
N ILE A 92 14.37 -7.05 9.21
CA ILE A 92 13.85 -5.72 9.56
C ILE A 92 14.98 -4.79 10.00
N GLU A 93 15.90 -5.26 10.84
CA GLU A 93 17.05 -4.45 11.28
C GLU A 93 17.97 -4.10 10.10
N ARG A 94 18.24 -5.06 9.21
CA ARG A 94 19.03 -4.83 7.99
C ARG A 94 18.38 -3.82 7.04
N MET A 95 17.06 -3.90 6.86
CA MET A 95 16.31 -2.91 6.08
C MET A 95 16.41 -1.51 6.69
N ILE A 96 16.32 -1.38 8.03
CA ILE A 96 16.47 -0.08 8.72
C ILE A 96 17.88 0.50 8.51
N GLU A 97 18.92 -0.32 8.59
CA GLU A 97 20.31 0.11 8.34
C GLU A 97 20.51 0.58 6.90
N ALA A 98 19.94 -0.14 5.93
CA ALA A 98 19.96 0.24 4.53
C ALA A 98 19.19 1.55 4.27
N ASP A 99 17.99 1.69 4.85
CA ASP A 99 17.20 2.93 4.78
C ASP A 99 18.01 4.13 5.28
N ILE A 100 18.61 4.02 6.47
CA ILE A 100 19.38 5.11 7.09
C ILE A 100 20.60 5.47 6.24
N SER A 101 21.28 4.48 5.67
CA SER A 101 22.43 4.70 4.79
C SER A 101 22.01 5.48 3.55
N LEU A 102 20.91 5.08 2.91
CA LEU A 102 20.34 5.78 1.77
C LEU A 102 19.94 7.22 2.12
N TYR A 103 19.31 7.46 3.27
CA TYR A 103 18.94 8.81 3.70
C TYR A 103 20.15 9.72 3.86
N ARG A 104 21.28 9.19 4.36
CA ARG A 104 22.53 9.94 4.54
C ARG A 104 23.21 10.29 3.21
N GLU A 105 23.11 9.40 2.23
CA GLU A 105 23.60 9.62 0.87
C GLU A 105 22.74 10.67 0.14
N VAL A 106 21.42 10.46 0.13
CA VAL A 106 20.49 11.31 -0.62
C VAL A 106 20.28 12.66 0.03
N LYS A 107 20.24 12.72 1.37
CA LYS A 107 19.87 13.90 2.18
C LYS A 107 18.58 14.56 1.68
N PRO A 108 17.45 13.82 1.63
CA PRO A 108 16.19 14.40 1.16
C PRO A 108 15.66 15.44 2.15
N ASP A 109 14.88 16.39 1.66
CA ASP A 109 14.09 17.28 2.51
C ASP A 109 12.90 16.52 3.15
N ILE A 110 12.39 15.49 2.45
CA ILE A 110 11.32 14.62 2.92
C ILE A 110 11.40 13.23 2.26
N VAL A 111 11.08 12.19 3.03
CA VAL A 111 10.89 10.82 2.53
C VAL A 111 9.39 10.58 2.31
N LEU A 112 9.01 10.13 1.11
CA LEU A 112 7.63 9.79 0.74
C LEU A 112 7.55 8.29 0.43
N THR A 113 6.89 7.50 1.27
CA THR A 113 6.90 6.03 1.16
C THR A 113 5.58 5.44 0.69
N ASP A 114 5.62 4.25 0.11
CA ASP A 114 4.45 3.39 -0.09
C ASP A 114 4.86 1.91 0.08
N GLY A 115 4.34 1.21 1.08
CA GLY A 115 4.69 -0.21 1.32
C GLY A 115 6.02 -0.46 2.07
N ARG A 116 6.85 0.55 2.32
CA ARG A 116 8.12 0.41 3.06
C ARG A 116 7.91 0.39 4.59
N PHE A 117 7.65 -0.78 5.15
CA PHE A 117 7.27 -0.97 6.58
C PHE A 117 8.36 -0.64 7.62
N THR A 118 9.59 -0.35 7.20
CA THR A 118 10.67 0.11 8.08
C THR A 118 10.77 1.64 8.16
N ALA A 119 10.15 2.37 7.22
CA ALA A 119 10.37 3.79 6.99
C ALA A 119 10.00 4.66 8.18
N LEU A 120 8.91 4.36 8.89
CA LEU A 120 8.49 5.13 10.06
C LEU A 120 9.57 5.10 11.15
N ILE A 121 10.20 3.94 11.39
CA ILE A 121 11.27 3.81 12.38
C ILE A 121 12.58 4.40 11.85
N SER A 122 12.97 4.05 10.62
CA SER A 122 14.25 4.49 10.06
C SER A 122 14.32 6.01 9.86
N THR A 123 13.23 6.67 9.46
CA THR A 123 13.18 8.14 9.34
C THR A 123 13.17 8.84 10.69
N HIS A 124 12.57 8.23 11.73
CA HIS A 124 12.69 8.73 13.10
C HIS A 124 14.15 8.68 13.57
N ILE A 125 14.83 7.55 13.39
CA ILE A 125 16.24 7.38 13.80
C ILE A 125 17.14 8.38 13.09
N ALA A 126 16.93 8.56 11.78
CA ALA A 126 17.75 9.44 10.96
C ALA A 126 17.35 10.93 11.03
N GLY A 127 16.21 11.25 11.65
CA GLY A 127 15.75 12.63 11.81
C GLY A 127 15.12 13.27 10.57
N PHE A 128 14.70 12.50 9.57
CA PHE A 128 14.10 13.02 8.34
C PHE A 128 12.58 13.13 8.42
N PRO A 129 11.96 14.20 7.87
CA PRO A 129 10.51 14.26 7.67
C PRO A 129 10.00 13.10 6.82
N HIS A 130 8.83 12.57 7.15
CA HIS A 130 8.27 11.38 6.53
C HIS A 130 6.76 11.47 6.32
N ALA A 131 6.37 11.32 5.05
CA ALA A 131 5.01 11.08 4.63
C ALA A 131 4.87 9.66 4.08
N ALA A 132 3.73 9.00 4.31
CA ALA A 132 3.46 7.69 3.74
C ALA A 132 2.11 7.64 3.02
N ILE A 133 2.10 7.05 1.83
CA ILE A 133 0.88 6.57 1.18
C ILE A 133 0.61 5.17 1.71
N VAL A 134 -0.60 4.94 2.22
CA VAL A 134 -1.00 3.67 2.82
C VAL A 134 -2.46 3.38 2.53
N ASN A 135 -2.82 2.10 2.45
CA ASN A 135 -4.23 1.73 2.47
C ASN A 135 -4.78 1.88 3.90
N VAL A 136 -5.99 2.41 4.03
CA VAL A 136 -6.73 2.52 5.31
C VAL A 136 -6.70 1.20 6.06
N SER A 137 -6.88 0.11 5.34
CA SER A 137 -6.94 -1.24 5.85
C SER A 137 -5.66 -1.72 6.57
N SER A 138 -4.53 -1.04 6.31
CA SER A 138 -3.22 -1.22 6.94
C SER A 138 -2.91 -0.13 7.99
N THR A 139 -3.94 0.50 8.54
CA THR A 139 -3.84 1.49 9.63
C THR A 139 -4.64 1.07 10.85
N GLU A 140 -4.28 1.59 12.01
CA GLU A 140 -5.01 1.40 13.27
C GLU A 140 -6.36 2.15 13.32
N TYR A 141 -6.65 3.00 12.34
CA TYR A 141 -7.87 3.83 12.28
C TYR A 141 -8.96 3.26 11.37
N ARG A 142 -8.75 2.12 10.71
CA ARG A 142 -9.75 1.47 9.88
C ARG A 142 -11.01 1.13 10.66
N ALA A 143 -12.18 1.24 10.03
CA ALA A 143 -13.46 0.98 10.69
C ALA A 143 -13.92 -0.48 10.62
N LEU A 144 -13.31 -1.28 9.73
CA LEU A 144 -13.73 -2.63 9.35
C LEU A 144 -12.61 -3.66 9.63
N PRO A 145 -12.93 -4.86 10.16
CA PRO A 145 -11.98 -5.95 10.32
C PRO A 145 -11.71 -6.68 8.98
N TYR A 146 -10.54 -7.30 8.83
CA TYR A 146 -10.28 -8.21 7.70
C TYR A 146 -10.76 -9.62 7.99
N ILE A 147 -10.48 -10.13 9.20
CA ILE A 147 -10.75 -11.51 9.55
C ILE A 147 -12.03 -11.51 10.38
N PRO A 148 -13.12 -12.08 9.86
CA PRO A 148 -14.35 -12.08 10.59
C PRO A 148 -14.38 -13.28 11.56
N PHE A 149 -13.67 -13.18 12.69
CA PHE A 149 -13.55 -14.26 13.67
C PHE A 149 -14.89 -14.72 14.25
N PHE A 150 -15.97 -13.96 14.08
CA PHE A 150 -17.32 -14.28 14.55
C PHE A 150 -18.30 -14.69 13.44
N ASN A 151 -17.85 -14.82 12.18
CA ASN A 151 -18.73 -15.22 11.07
C ASN A 151 -19.23 -16.67 11.16
N TRP A 152 -18.65 -17.50 12.03
CA TRP A 152 -19.16 -18.85 12.31
C TRP A 152 -20.43 -18.83 13.18
N ILE A 153 -20.74 -17.70 13.83
CA ILE A 153 -21.93 -17.60 14.67
C ILE A 153 -23.17 -17.52 13.75
N PRO A 154 -24.11 -18.48 13.84
CA PRO A 154 -25.27 -18.47 12.98
C PRO A 154 -26.14 -17.22 13.17
N ASP A 155 -26.66 -16.68 12.08
CA ASP A 155 -27.47 -15.44 12.09
C ASP A 155 -28.76 -15.53 12.92
N TRP A 156 -29.22 -16.74 13.25
CA TRP A 156 -30.38 -16.96 14.12
C TRP A 156 -30.03 -16.81 15.61
N LEU A 157 -28.76 -17.00 15.98
CA LEU A 157 -28.26 -16.85 17.35
C LEU A 157 -27.92 -15.38 17.66
N ILE A 158 -27.40 -14.67 16.65
CA ILE A 158 -27.14 -13.24 16.70
C ILE A 158 -27.85 -12.62 15.51
N LYS A 159 -29.08 -12.15 15.73
CA LYS A 159 -29.84 -11.45 14.70
C LYS A 159 -28.99 -10.29 14.14
N ARG A 160 -29.03 -10.13 12.82
CA ARG A 160 -28.27 -9.11 12.06
C ARG A 160 -28.78 -7.67 12.28
N ASP A 161 -29.46 -7.40 13.38
CA ASP A 161 -30.08 -6.13 13.72
C ASP A 161 -29.10 -5.19 14.44
N LYS A 162 -28.29 -4.51 13.62
CA LYS A 162 -27.62 -3.18 13.73
C LYS A 162 -26.86 -2.75 15.00
N GLY A 163 -27.12 -3.27 16.21
CA GLY A 163 -26.46 -2.86 17.45
C GLY A 163 -25.39 -3.84 17.92
N LEU A 164 -25.80 -5.08 18.23
CA LEU A 164 -24.91 -6.10 18.79
C LEU A 164 -23.80 -6.50 17.81
N ARG A 165 -24.12 -6.63 16.52
CA ARG A 165 -23.11 -6.90 15.47
C ARG A 165 -22.07 -5.80 15.35
N LYS A 166 -22.45 -4.52 15.47
CA LYS A 166 -21.47 -3.41 15.47
C LYS A 166 -20.51 -3.50 16.66
N ILE A 167 -20.99 -3.91 17.82
CA ILE A 167 -20.16 -4.12 19.01
C ILE A 167 -19.21 -5.31 18.78
N LEU A 168 -19.71 -6.41 18.22
CA LEU A 168 -18.89 -7.57 17.87
C LEU A 168 -17.85 -7.24 16.81
N ASP A 169 -18.21 -6.49 15.77
CA ASP A 169 -17.27 -6.05 14.73
C ASP A 169 -16.19 -5.13 15.31
N LEU A 170 -16.54 -4.25 16.26
CA LEU A 170 -15.57 -3.43 17.01
C LEU A 170 -14.64 -4.28 17.87
N PHE A 171 -15.18 -5.29 18.56
CA PHE A 171 -14.37 -6.21 19.36
C PHE A 171 -13.46 -7.06 18.46
N ASN A 172 -14.00 -7.57 17.35
CA ASN A 172 -13.30 -8.31 16.32
C ASN A 172 -12.11 -7.51 15.77
N LEU A 173 -12.36 -6.27 15.40
CA LEU A 173 -11.34 -5.35 14.92
C LEU A 173 -10.21 -5.15 15.94
N ARG A 174 -10.57 -4.93 17.21
CA ARG A 174 -9.59 -4.75 18.29
C ARG A 174 -8.78 -6.02 18.55
N LEU A 175 -9.44 -7.18 18.56
CA LEU A 175 -8.79 -8.47 18.75
C LEU A 175 -7.83 -8.78 17.59
N GLU A 176 -8.28 -8.57 16.35
CA GLU A 176 -7.48 -8.76 15.15
C GLU A 176 -6.22 -7.90 15.20
N MET A 177 -6.35 -6.59 15.45
CA MET A 177 -5.21 -5.68 15.58
C MET A 177 -4.25 -6.12 16.69
N PHE A 178 -4.79 -6.51 17.84
CA PHE A 178 -3.99 -7.01 18.96
C PHE A 178 -3.17 -8.24 18.57
N VAL A 179 -3.75 -9.21 17.87
CA VAL A 179 -3.03 -10.41 17.41
C VAL A 179 -1.91 -10.03 16.46
N PHE A 180 -2.20 -9.24 15.41
CA PHE A 180 -1.18 -8.80 14.44
C PHE A 180 -0.03 -8.04 15.13
N ASP A 181 -0.36 -7.12 16.04
CA ASP A 181 0.60 -6.27 16.74
C ASP A 181 1.49 -7.03 17.73
N ASN A 182 1.07 -8.21 18.19
CA ASN A 182 1.87 -9.04 19.09
C ASN A 182 2.74 -10.06 18.34
N VAL A 183 2.31 -10.52 17.16
CA VAL A 183 3.15 -11.39 16.32
C VAL A 183 4.39 -10.67 15.83
N MET A 184 4.26 -9.41 15.40
CA MET A 184 5.38 -8.58 14.95
C MET A 184 5.89 -7.64 16.06
N ASN A 185 6.21 -8.20 17.23
CA ASN A 185 6.63 -7.41 18.41
C ASN A 185 7.93 -6.62 18.21
N ILE A 186 8.72 -6.96 17.19
CA ILE A 186 9.93 -6.24 16.77
C ILE A 186 9.68 -4.74 16.59
N PHE A 187 8.59 -4.35 15.94
CA PHE A 187 8.28 -2.93 15.74
C PHE A 187 8.05 -2.20 17.08
N LYS A 188 7.37 -2.86 18.04
CA LYS A 188 7.18 -2.32 19.39
C LYS A 188 8.52 -2.18 20.13
N ARG A 189 9.36 -3.21 20.02
CA ARG A 189 10.69 -3.25 20.65
C ARG A 189 11.60 -2.16 20.12
N LEU A 190 11.69 -2.02 18.80
CA LEU A 190 12.50 -1.01 18.13
C LEU A 190 11.96 0.40 18.40
N SER A 191 10.65 0.60 18.30
CA SER A 191 10.07 1.92 18.58
C SER A 191 10.35 2.40 20.01
N LYS A 192 10.29 1.49 21.00
CA LYS A 192 10.71 1.78 22.36
C LYS A 192 12.22 2.03 22.48
N ARG A 193 13.05 1.18 21.87
CA ARG A 193 14.53 1.30 21.90
C ARG A 193 15.00 2.66 21.37
N TYR A 194 14.39 3.16 20.31
CA TYR A 194 14.76 4.44 19.67
C TYR A 194 13.92 5.64 20.14
N GLY A 195 13.09 5.48 21.18
CA GLY A 195 12.38 6.58 21.82
C GLY A 195 11.31 7.25 20.95
N LEU A 196 10.60 6.49 20.10
CA LEU A 196 9.48 7.01 19.34
C LEU A 196 8.33 7.36 20.29
N LYS A 197 7.70 8.53 20.08
CA LYS A 197 6.55 8.99 20.89
C LYS A 197 5.35 8.05 20.76
N LYS A 198 5.14 7.50 19.56
CA LYS A 198 4.07 6.56 19.25
C LYS A 198 4.68 5.16 19.09
N SER A 199 4.08 4.17 19.73
CA SER A 199 4.50 2.78 19.55
C SER A 199 4.16 2.32 18.14
N VAL A 200 5.14 1.69 17.49
CA VAL A 200 5.01 1.16 16.14
C VAL A 200 4.65 -0.31 16.22
N THR A 201 3.69 -0.73 15.42
CA THR A 201 3.12 -2.07 15.41
C THR A 201 2.87 -2.55 13.98
N ALA A 202 2.43 -3.80 13.80
CA ALA A 202 2.07 -4.32 12.49
C ALA A 202 0.95 -3.52 11.81
N THR A 203 0.06 -2.93 12.62
CA THR A 203 -1.09 -2.17 12.13
C THR A 203 -0.80 -0.71 11.80
N ASN A 204 0.41 -0.21 12.06
CA ASN A 204 0.76 1.18 11.73
C ASN A 204 2.17 1.39 11.17
N CYS A 205 2.98 0.33 11.00
CA CYS A 205 4.35 0.43 10.50
C CYS A 205 4.45 1.01 9.06
N LEU A 206 3.35 0.99 8.31
CA LEU A 206 3.23 1.57 6.97
C LEU A 206 2.75 3.03 6.97
N THR A 207 2.41 3.59 8.13
CA THR A 207 1.95 4.98 8.25
C THR A 207 3.12 5.96 8.21
N GLY A 208 2.83 7.25 8.01
CA GLY A 208 3.84 8.29 8.03
C GLY A 208 4.14 8.75 9.45
N LYS A 209 5.41 9.07 9.73
CA LYS A 209 5.82 9.70 10.99
C LYS A 209 5.15 11.06 11.17
N ASP A 210 5.10 11.86 10.10
CA ASP A 210 4.57 13.22 10.12
C ASP A 210 3.21 13.30 9.43
N ILE A 211 3.07 12.74 8.21
CA ILE A 211 1.84 12.81 7.40
C ILE A 211 1.47 11.41 6.89
N THR A 212 0.21 11.00 7.05
CA THR A 212 -0.31 9.77 6.44
C THR A 212 -1.34 10.08 5.37
N LEU A 213 -1.15 9.54 4.18
CA LEU A 213 -1.97 9.75 3.00
C LEU A 213 -2.70 8.44 2.66
N LEU A 214 -4.02 8.43 2.82
CA LEU A 214 -4.86 7.26 2.62
C LEU A 214 -5.19 7.15 1.13
N ALA A 215 -4.76 6.04 0.50
CA ALA A 215 -4.90 5.82 -0.93
C ALA A 215 -6.32 5.42 -1.38
N ASP A 216 -7.22 5.20 -0.42
CA ASP A 216 -8.58 4.74 -0.63
C ASP A 216 -9.59 5.91 -0.67
N ILE A 217 -10.87 5.59 -0.86
CA ILE A 217 -11.99 6.51 -0.66
C ILE A 217 -12.74 6.15 0.64
N PRO A 218 -13.26 7.14 1.40
CA PRO A 218 -13.97 6.89 2.65
C PRO A 218 -15.19 5.97 2.51
N GLU A 219 -15.87 6.00 1.36
CA GLU A 219 -17.04 5.18 1.07
C GLU A 219 -16.71 3.69 0.98
N TYR A 220 -15.49 3.35 0.56
CA TYR A 220 -15.05 1.97 0.39
C TYR A 220 -14.27 1.47 1.61
N PHE A 221 -13.34 2.28 2.13
CA PHE A 221 -12.63 1.99 3.37
C PHE A 221 -12.82 3.13 4.38
N PRO A 222 -13.88 3.06 5.21
CA PRO A 222 -14.12 4.08 6.23
C PRO A 222 -13.11 3.99 7.39
N THR A 223 -12.85 5.14 8.02
CA THR A 223 -12.02 5.28 9.22
C THR A 223 -12.84 5.71 10.44
N LYS A 224 -12.28 5.53 11.64
CA LYS A 224 -12.82 6.02 12.92
C LYS A 224 -11.75 6.84 13.64
N ASN A 225 -12.14 7.98 14.22
CA ASN A 225 -11.28 8.84 15.05
C ASN A 225 -9.96 9.21 14.36
N LEU A 226 -10.04 9.61 13.10
CA LEU A 226 -8.88 9.86 12.26
C LEU A 226 -8.13 11.13 12.75
N PRO A 227 -6.80 11.07 12.99
CA PRO A 227 -6.04 12.25 13.38
C PRO A 227 -5.94 13.31 12.28
N ALA A 228 -5.62 14.55 12.66
CA ALA A 228 -5.53 15.68 11.73
C ALA A 228 -4.43 15.54 10.67
N ASN A 229 -3.39 14.73 10.93
CA ASN A 229 -2.29 14.47 10.02
C ASN A 229 -2.51 13.26 9.10
N TYR A 230 -3.76 12.76 9.03
CA TYR A 230 -4.18 11.70 8.12
C TYR A 230 -5.15 12.28 7.09
N HIS A 231 -4.90 12.04 5.80
CA HIS A 231 -5.67 12.63 4.72
C HIS A 231 -6.03 11.58 3.66
N TYR A 232 -7.30 11.50 3.29
CA TYR A 232 -7.71 10.75 2.10
C TYR A 232 -7.25 11.50 0.85
N ILE A 233 -6.52 10.79 -0.02
CA ILE A 233 -6.06 11.27 -1.33
C ILE A 233 -6.45 10.31 -2.46
N GLY A 234 -7.24 9.28 -2.13
CA GLY A 234 -7.70 8.27 -3.08
C GLY A 234 -8.94 8.68 -3.88
N PRO A 235 -9.27 7.89 -4.92
CA PRO A 235 -8.53 6.71 -5.35
C PRO A 235 -7.33 7.13 -6.23
N ILE A 236 -6.14 6.67 -5.87
CA ILE A 236 -4.94 6.91 -6.68
C ILE A 236 -4.91 5.89 -7.81
N THR A 237 -5.20 6.33 -9.03
CA THR A 237 -5.25 5.46 -10.21
C THR A 237 -4.18 5.86 -11.21
N TRP A 238 -3.19 4.99 -11.39
CA TRP A 238 -2.23 5.16 -12.48
C TRP A 238 -2.89 4.79 -13.81
N LYS A 239 -2.65 5.61 -14.82
CA LYS A 239 -3.09 5.36 -16.20
C LYS A 239 -1.88 5.11 -17.07
N SER A 240 -1.91 3.99 -17.79
CA SER A 240 -0.92 3.70 -18.81
C SER A 240 -1.10 4.63 -20.01
N ASN A 241 0.00 5.14 -20.53
CA ASN A 241 0.04 5.84 -21.81
C ASN A 241 0.17 4.88 -23.00
N LEU A 242 0.23 3.56 -22.76
CA LEU A 242 0.30 2.58 -23.82
C LEU A 242 -1.02 2.59 -24.62
N PRO A 243 -0.95 2.55 -25.97
CA PRO A 243 -2.14 2.40 -26.77
C PRO A 243 -2.81 1.06 -26.43
N PRO A 244 -4.15 0.99 -26.55
CA PRO A 244 -4.83 -0.29 -26.40
C PRO A 244 -4.33 -1.27 -27.48
N PRO A 245 -4.38 -2.59 -27.22
CA PRO A 245 -3.95 -3.57 -28.20
C PRO A 245 -4.82 -3.51 -29.47
N ALA A 246 -4.27 -3.93 -30.61
CA ALA A 246 -4.93 -3.79 -31.92
C ALA A 246 -6.32 -4.44 -32.01
N TRP A 247 -6.60 -5.45 -31.18
CA TRP A 247 -7.90 -6.13 -31.11
C TRP A 247 -8.95 -5.38 -30.27
N TRP A 248 -8.58 -4.29 -29.58
CA TRP A 248 -9.47 -3.53 -28.72
C TRP A 248 -10.22 -2.42 -29.49
N PRO A 249 -11.53 -2.23 -29.25
CA PRO A 249 -12.40 -3.00 -28.35
C PRO A 249 -12.77 -4.38 -28.93
N PRO A 250 -12.95 -5.41 -28.09
CA PRO A 250 -13.32 -6.74 -28.57
C PRO A 250 -14.77 -6.75 -29.10
N LEU A 251 -15.06 -7.68 -30.02
CA LEU A 251 -16.45 -7.97 -30.44
C LEU A 251 -17.23 -8.53 -29.24
N VAL A 252 -18.28 -7.82 -28.83
CA VAL A 252 -19.14 -8.19 -27.70
C VAL A 252 -20.32 -9.02 -28.21
N SER A 253 -20.51 -10.24 -27.67
CA SER A 253 -21.73 -11.02 -27.90
C SER A 253 -22.91 -10.39 -27.15
N ASP A 254 -23.06 -10.67 -25.84
CA ASP A 254 -24.11 -10.06 -25.01
C ASP A 254 -23.51 -9.09 -23.97
N LYS A 255 -22.47 -9.54 -23.24
CA LYS A 255 -21.76 -8.72 -22.24
C LYS A 255 -20.25 -8.94 -22.31
N LEU A 256 -19.50 -7.89 -22.02
CA LEU A 256 -18.06 -7.93 -21.83
C LEU A 256 -17.73 -8.17 -20.36
N ILE A 257 -16.98 -9.23 -20.07
CA ILE A 257 -16.48 -9.58 -18.73
C ILE A 257 -14.98 -9.40 -18.73
N TYR A 258 -14.46 -8.58 -17.80
CA TYR A 258 -13.03 -8.44 -17.57
C TYR A 258 -12.62 -9.22 -16.32
N VAL A 259 -11.64 -10.11 -16.45
CA VAL A 259 -11.17 -10.98 -15.37
C VAL A 259 -9.67 -10.76 -15.14
N THR A 260 -9.31 -10.44 -13.90
CA THR A 260 -7.91 -10.27 -13.49
C THR A 260 -7.75 -10.64 -12.02
N MET A 261 -6.59 -11.20 -11.68
CA MET A 261 -6.18 -11.50 -10.29
C MET A 261 -4.97 -10.68 -9.82
N GLY A 262 -4.48 -9.75 -10.64
CA GLY A 262 -3.24 -9.03 -10.36
C GLY A 262 -2.03 -9.97 -10.28
N THR A 263 -1.12 -9.72 -9.34
CA THR A 263 0.15 -10.47 -9.18
C THR A 263 0.11 -11.56 -8.10
N THR A 264 -0.93 -11.58 -7.25
CA THR A 264 -0.97 -12.48 -6.07
C THR A 264 -1.51 -13.86 -6.40
N GLY A 265 -2.55 -13.93 -7.24
CA GLY A 265 -3.04 -15.15 -7.90
C GLY A 265 -3.60 -16.28 -7.03
N LEU A 266 -4.41 -17.13 -7.67
CA LEU A 266 -4.83 -18.45 -7.18
C LEU A 266 -4.72 -19.39 -8.38
N GLY A 267 -3.95 -20.48 -8.26
CA GLY A 267 -3.52 -21.32 -9.39
C GLY A 267 -4.63 -21.67 -10.38
N ASP A 268 -5.60 -22.50 -9.97
CA ASP A 268 -6.64 -23.00 -10.88
C ASP A 268 -7.75 -21.99 -11.22
N PHE A 269 -7.64 -20.73 -10.78
CA PHE A 269 -8.73 -19.75 -10.93
C PHE A 269 -9.07 -19.46 -12.39
N PHE A 270 -8.06 -19.25 -13.25
CA PHE A 270 -8.32 -18.91 -14.66
C PHE A 270 -8.92 -20.09 -15.42
N ARG A 271 -8.53 -21.33 -15.08
CA ARG A 271 -9.16 -22.53 -15.62
C ARG A 271 -10.63 -22.63 -15.21
N LEU A 272 -10.92 -22.42 -13.93
CA LEU A 272 -12.29 -22.39 -13.41
C LEU A 272 -13.13 -21.30 -14.08
N ALA A 273 -12.58 -20.09 -14.20
CA ALA A 273 -13.25 -18.96 -14.86
C ALA A 273 -13.51 -19.27 -16.35
N TYR A 274 -12.55 -19.87 -17.05
CA TYR A 274 -12.73 -20.31 -18.43
C TYR A 274 -13.85 -21.35 -18.54
N ASP A 275 -13.82 -22.40 -17.72
CA ASP A 275 -14.84 -23.46 -17.74
C ASP A 275 -16.24 -22.93 -17.42
N LEU A 276 -16.35 -21.90 -16.58
CA LEU A 276 -17.63 -21.25 -16.25
C LEU A 276 -18.17 -20.39 -17.40
N PHE A 277 -17.30 -19.68 -18.11
CA PHE A 277 -17.73 -18.70 -19.12
C PHE A 277 -17.76 -19.23 -20.56
N LYS A 278 -17.06 -20.35 -20.86
CA LYS A 278 -16.94 -20.88 -22.24
C LYS A 278 -18.28 -21.26 -22.89
N ASP A 279 -19.25 -21.69 -22.10
CA ASP A 279 -20.58 -22.10 -22.58
C ASP A 279 -21.59 -20.93 -22.56
N GLY A 280 -21.18 -19.76 -22.08
CA GLY A 280 -22.01 -18.56 -21.99
C GLY A 280 -21.92 -17.68 -23.24
N ARG A 281 -22.95 -16.86 -23.48
CA ARG A 281 -22.95 -15.82 -24.54
C ARG A 281 -22.22 -14.54 -24.10
N TYR A 282 -21.01 -14.69 -23.57
CA TYR A 282 -20.21 -13.58 -23.05
C TYR A 282 -18.90 -13.46 -23.81
N THR A 283 -18.43 -12.23 -23.99
CA THR A 283 -17.05 -11.96 -24.40
C THR A 283 -16.23 -11.77 -23.15
N CYS A 284 -15.20 -12.59 -22.92
CA CYS A 284 -14.33 -12.48 -21.76
C CYS A 284 -12.93 -12.01 -22.15
N VAL A 285 -12.42 -10.97 -21.48
CA VAL A 285 -11.03 -10.52 -21.57
C VAL A 285 -10.36 -10.88 -20.25
N MET A 286 -9.36 -11.77 -20.30
CA MET A 286 -8.63 -12.22 -19.11
C MET A 286 -7.19 -11.72 -19.15
N THR A 287 -6.72 -11.11 -18.06
CA THR A 287 -5.30 -10.79 -17.86
C THR A 287 -4.74 -11.64 -16.74
N THR A 288 -3.76 -12.49 -17.05
CA THR A 288 -3.26 -13.50 -16.12
C THR A 288 -2.17 -13.02 -15.17
N GLY A 289 -1.57 -11.84 -15.42
CA GLY A 289 -0.53 -11.30 -14.55
C GLY A 289 0.70 -12.22 -14.39
N ARG A 290 1.05 -12.98 -15.45
CA ARG A 290 2.09 -14.02 -15.47
C ARG A 290 1.79 -15.25 -14.59
N GLN A 291 0.54 -15.47 -14.23
CA GLN A 291 0.09 -16.72 -13.60
C GLN A 291 -0.19 -17.75 -14.71
N SER A 292 0.34 -18.96 -14.54
CA SER A 292 0.18 -20.11 -15.45
C SER A 292 -0.92 -21.05 -15.00
#